data_AF-A0A1Q5UIK3-F1
#
_entry.id   AF-A0A1Q5UIK3-F1
#
_cell.length_a   1.000
_cell.length_b   1.000
_cell.length_c   1.000
_cell.angle_alpha   90.00
_cell.angle_beta   90.00
_cell.angle_gamma   90.00
#
_symmetry.space_group_name_H-M   'P 1'
#
loop_
_entity.id
_entity.type
_entity.pdbx_description
1 polymer ?
#
loop_
_entity_poly.entity_id
_entity_poly.type
_entity_poly.pdbx_seq_one_letter_code
_entity_poly.pdbx_strand_id
1 'polypeptide(L)'
;MWLKSWAGLTILAGLAGSVAAVTQITDDEMTSLLNAGGVDLADRYAPLWFFGQAMSKPPCYPTWAFGGSPTTADIYNDAHKTPAAPQCEYPNVGCNCRNPGVAIGNRGPAFPVYYTYQRCSDTEVRVVYNLFYEKDGATFAGIQTGHD
;
A
#
# COMPACT_ATOMS: atom_id res chain seq x y z
N MET A 1 55.49 12.25 -51.19
CA MET A 1 55.69 11.65 -49.83
C MET A 1 54.34 11.78 -49.12
N TRP A 2 53.45 10.77 -48.96
CA TRP A 2 53.62 9.44 -48.31
C TRP A 2 54.41 9.60 -47.00
N LEU A 3 53.92 9.29 -45.79
CA LEU A 3 53.11 8.18 -45.26
C LEU A 3 52.11 8.70 -44.18
N LYS A 4 50.86 8.23 -44.08
CA LYS A 4 50.36 6.97 -43.47
C LYS A 4 50.54 6.88 -41.94
N SER A 5 49.44 6.57 -41.23
CA SER A 5 49.29 5.84 -39.94
C SER A 5 48.46 6.63 -38.93
N TRP A 6 47.58 6.06 -38.11
CA TRP A 6 46.82 4.82 -38.10
C TRP A 6 45.84 4.99 -36.92
N ALA A 7 44.67 4.38 -37.06
CA ALA A 7 43.62 4.18 -36.06
C ALA A 7 44.03 4.30 -34.59
N GLY A 8 43.44 5.26 -33.87
CA GLY A 8 43.30 5.21 -32.42
C GLY A 8 41.95 4.56 -32.08
N LEU A 9 41.97 3.28 -31.77
CA LEU A 9 40.81 2.52 -31.32
C LEU A 9 40.46 2.95 -29.89
N THR A 10 39.40 3.72 -29.71
CA THR A 10 38.88 4.10 -28.39
C THR A 10 38.18 2.89 -27.77
N ILE A 11 38.86 2.19 -26.86
CA ILE A 11 38.24 1.14 -26.05
C ILE A 11 37.41 1.84 -24.96
N LEU A 12 36.10 2.00 -25.19
CA LEU A 12 35.17 2.22 -24.09
C LEU A 12 35.06 0.89 -23.32
N ALA A 13 35.85 0.73 -22.26
CA ALA A 13 35.59 -0.27 -21.25
C ALA A 13 34.28 0.12 -20.55
N GLY A 14 33.18 -0.47 -20.98
CA GLY A 14 31.90 -0.35 -20.30
C GLY A 14 32.05 -0.86 -18.87
N LEU A 15 31.92 0.03 -17.90
CA LEU A 15 31.65 -0.33 -16.51
C LEU A 15 30.31 -1.07 -16.50
N ALA A 16 30.35 -2.40 -16.65
CA ALA A 16 29.27 -3.26 -16.25
C ALA A 16 29.19 -3.18 -14.73
N GLY A 17 28.53 -2.14 -14.21
CA GLY A 17 28.12 -2.11 -12.82
C GLY A 17 27.24 -3.32 -12.60
N SER A 18 27.69 -4.25 -11.76
CA SER A 18 26.84 -5.30 -11.22
C SER A 18 25.70 -4.61 -10.48
N VAL A 19 24.55 -4.52 -11.14
CA VAL A 19 23.29 -4.28 -10.45
C VAL A 19 23.14 -5.49 -9.53
N ALA A 20 23.48 -5.34 -8.25
CA ALA A 20 23.15 -6.32 -7.23
C ALA A 20 21.62 -6.28 -7.04
N ALA A 21 20.91 -6.90 -7.98
CA ALA A 21 19.48 -7.00 -8.00
C ALA A 21 19.05 -8.21 -7.16
N VAL A 22 18.17 -7.92 -6.18
CA VAL A 22 17.41 -8.86 -5.34
C VAL A 22 18.28 -9.73 -4.44
N THR A 23 18.38 -9.35 -3.15
CA THR A 23 18.66 -10.35 -2.10
C THR A 23 17.55 -11.40 -2.17
N GLN A 24 17.85 -12.57 -2.71
CA GLN A 24 16.91 -13.68 -2.71
C GLN A 24 16.66 -14.10 -1.27
N ILE A 25 15.39 -14.24 -0.90
CA ILE A 25 15.01 -14.85 0.37
C ILE A 25 15.26 -16.35 0.21
N THR A 26 16.06 -16.93 1.10
CA THR A 26 16.31 -18.38 1.07
C THR A 26 15.07 -19.16 1.48
N ASP A 27 14.99 -20.45 1.15
CA ASP A 27 13.87 -21.29 1.54
C ASP A 27 13.70 -21.36 3.08
N ASP A 28 14.81 -21.37 3.82
CA ASP A 28 14.81 -21.36 5.28
C ASP A 28 14.31 -20.01 5.83
N GLU A 29 14.76 -18.89 5.26
CA GLU A 29 14.29 -17.55 5.64
C GLU A 29 12.80 -17.41 5.34
N MET A 30 12.35 -17.81 4.14
CA MET A 30 10.95 -17.76 3.76
C MET A 30 10.10 -18.64 4.69
N THR A 31 10.55 -19.85 4.99
CA THR A 31 9.85 -20.76 5.92
C THR A 31 9.75 -20.15 7.31
N SER A 32 10.83 -19.49 7.80
CA SER A 32 10.82 -18.79 9.08
C SER A 32 9.81 -17.64 9.10
N LEU A 33 9.81 -16.79 8.06
CA LEU A 33 8.87 -15.67 7.93
C LEU A 33 7.41 -16.15 7.90
N LEU A 34 7.13 -17.22 7.15
CA LEU A 34 5.79 -17.80 7.06
C LEU A 34 5.35 -18.44 8.39
N ASN A 35 6.25 -19.09 9.12
CA ASN A 35 5.94 -19.69 10.42
C ASN A 35 5.75 -18.66 11.54
N ALA A 36 6.35 -17.47 11.39
CA ALA A 36 6.15 -16.33 12.30
C ALA A 36 4.83 -15.57 12.06
N GLY A 37 3.91 -16.11 11.25
CA GLY A 37 2.64 -15.45 10.93
C GLY A 37 2.74 -14.43 9.79
N GLY A 38 3.85 -14.41 9.05
CA GLY A 38 4.03 -13.57 7.87
C GLY A 38 4.06 -12.06 8.13
N VAL A 39 4.12 -11.62 9.40
CA VAL A 39 4.11 -10.18 9.77
C VAL A 39 5.29 -9.47 9.13
N ASP A 40 6.50 -9.96 9.35
CA ASP A 40 7.73 -9.35 8.84
C ASP A 40 7.80 -9.41 7.30
N LEU A 41 7.23 -10.45 6.70
CA LEU A 41 7.11 -10.56 5.25
C LEU A 41 6.13 -9.50 4.71
N ALA A 42 4.99 -9.33 5.36
CA ALA A 42 3.99 -8.34 4.98
C ALA A 42 4.49 -6.90 5.18
N ASP A 43 5.25 -6.64 6.24
CA ASP A 43 5.85 -5.33 6.47
C ASP A 43 6.91 -5.01 5.41
N ARG A 44 7.81 -5.96 5.11
CA ARG A 44 8.89 -5.80 4.12
C ARG A 44 8.40 -5.50 2.71
N TYR A 45 7.23 -6.02 2.34
CA TYR A 45 6.64 -5.87 1.01
C TYR A 45 5.34 -5.06 0.99
N ALA A 46 5.07 -4.31 2.05
CA ALA A 46 3.91 -3.43 2.10
C ALA A 46 4.01 -2.36 0.99
N PRO A 47 2.92 -2.13 0.22
CA PRO A 47 2.92 -1.07 -0.77
C PRO A 47 2.97 0.31 -0.12
N LEU A 48 3.32 1.32 -0.91
CA LEU A 48 3.10 2.71 -0.52
C LEU A 48 1.68 3.11 -0.92
N TRP A 49 0.89 3.57 0.05
CA TRP A 49 -0.46 4.06 -0.19
C TRP A 49 -0.47 5.58 -0.38
N PHE A 50 -1.03 6.02 -1.51
CA PHE A 50 -1.29 7.42 -1.80
C PHE A 50 -2.79 7.66 -1.79
N PHE A 51 -3.24 8.58 -0.94
CA PHE A 51 -4.67 8.90 -0.80
C PHE A 51 -4.98 10.21 -1.54
N GLY A 52 -5.73 10.09 -2.64
CA GLY A 52 -6.09 11.22 -3.50
C GLY A 52 -7.11 12.16 -2.85
N GLN A 53 -7.09 13.44 -3.29
CA GLN A 53 -8.07 14.45 -2.87
C GLN A 53 -8.77 15.02 -4.09
N ALA A 54 -10.09 14.95 -4.11
CA ALA A 54 -10.92 15.56 -5.15
C ALA A 54 -11.15 17.04 -4.82
N MET A 55 -10.75 17.96 -5.71
CA MET A 55 -10.95 19.41 -5.54
C MET A 55 -10.48 19.93 -4.15
N SER A 56 -9.34 19.44 -3.68
CA SER A 56 -8.77 19.76 -2.37
C SER A 56 -9.67 19.42 -1.18
N LYS A 57 -10.59 18.47 -1.34
CA LYS A 57 -11.38 17.90 -0.24
C LYS A 57 -10.70 16.65 0.33
N PRO A 58 -10.65 16.50 1.67
CA PRO A 58 -10.14 15.29 2.29
C PRO A 58 -10.90 14.04 1.80
N PRO A 59 -10.22 12.89 1.62
CA PRO A 59 -10.88 11.63 1.33
C PRO A 59 -11.34 10.97 2.64
N CYS A 60 -12.16 9.92 2.54
CA CYS A 60 -12.17 8.93 3.62
C CYS A 60 -10.80 8.25 3.69
N TYR A 61 -10.36 7.98 4.90
CA TYR A 61 -9.06 7.41 5.21
C TYR A 61 -9.24 6.03 5.84
N PRO A 62 -8.34 5.07 5.60
CA PRO A 62 -8.51 3.73 6.17
C PRO A 62 -8.63 3.77 7.69
N THR A 63 -9.52 2.95 8.22
CA THR A 63 -9.80 2.85 9.65
C THR A 63 -9.98 1.39 10.07
N TRP A 64 -10.09 1.14 11.37
CA TRP A 64 -10.26 -0.20 11.90
C TRP A 64 -11.63 -0.75 11.51
N ALA A 65 -11.68 -2.01 11.09
CA ALA A 65 -12.93 -2.72 10.83
C ALA A 65 -13.65 -3.10 12.12
N PHE A 66 -12.90 -3.27 13.23
CA PHE A 66 -13.43 -3.70 14.52
C PHE A 66 -12.82 -2.91 15.70
N GLY A 67 -13.42 -1.77 16.08
CA GLY A 67 -13.25 -1.13 17.39
C GLY A 67 -11.81 -0.86 17.90
N GLY A 68 -10.79 -0.98 17.06
CA GLY A 68 -9.38 -0.81 17.39
C GLY A 68 -8.90 0.63 17.31
N SER A 69 -7.61 0.84 17.58
CA SER A 69 -6.95 2.14 17.49
C SER A 69 -5.45 1.96 17.17
N PRO A 70 -4.67 3.04 16.95
CA PRO A 70 -3.22 2.89 16.76
C PRO A 70 -2.50 2.27 17.96
N THR A 71 -3.15 2.27 19.12
CA THR A 71 -2.58 1.80 20.39
C THR A 71 -3.29 0.58 20.97
N THR A 72 -4.33 0.06 20.30
CA THR A 72 -5.11 -1.08 20.77
C THR A 72 -5.45 -2.04 19.64
N ALA A 73 -5.37 -3.34 19.91
CA ALA A 73 -5.75 -4.36 18.95
C ALA A 73 -7.26 -4.33 18.64
N ASP A 74 -7.63 -4.88 17.48
CA ASP A 74 -9.02 -5.09 17.10
C ASP A 74 -9.71 -6.11 18.01
N ILE A 75 -11.00 -5.87 18.28
CA ILE A 75 -11.86 -6.79 19.01
C ILE A 75 -12.87 -7.39 18.02
N TYR A 76 -12.58 -8.59 17.51
CA TYR A 76 -13.38 -9.25 16.48
C TYR A 76 -14.71 -9.81 17.00
N ASN A 77 -15.71 -8.94 17.20
CA ASN A 77 -17.09 -9.33 17.46
C ASN A 77 -18.08 -8.29 16.91
N ASP A 78 -19.35 -8.66 16.84
CA ASP A 78 -20.40 -7.81 16.25
C ASP A 78 -20.58 -6.48 16.98
N ALA A 79 -20.39 -6.43 18.30
CA ALA A 79 -20.54 -5.21 19.09
C ALA A 79 -19.42 -4.19 18.83
N HIS A 80 -18.31 -4.61 18.21
CA HIS A 80 -17.16 -3.75 17.93
C HIS A 80 -16.98 -3.49 16.43
N LYS A 81 -17.87 -3.97 15.56
CA LYS A 81 -17.85 -3.62 14.13
C LYS A 81 -17.93 -2.11 13.97
N THR A 82 -17.05 -1.55 13.17
CA THR A 82 -17.11 -0.12 12.83
C THR A 82 -18.37 0.13 12.01
N PRO A 83 -19.22 1.09 12.42
CA PRO A 83 -20.46 1.38 11.71
C PRO A 83 -20.18 1.98 10.33
N ALA A 84 -21.08 1.73 9.39
CA ALA A 84 -21.04 2.39 8.09
C ALA A 84 -21.26 3.91 8.22
N ALA A 85 -20.51 4.69 7.45
CA ALA A 85 -20.64 6.13 7.40
C ALA A 85 -21.58 6.57 6.26
N PRO A 86 -22.48 7.55 6.47
CA PRO A 86 -23.34 8.04 5.40
C PRO A 86 -22.53 8.77 4.31
N GLN A 87 -23.00 8.64 3.07
CA GLN A 87 -22.46 9.35 1.90
C GLN A 87 -22.72 10.86 1.98
N CYS A 88 -21.93 11.64 1.23
CA CYS A 88 -22.17 13.06 1.00
C CYS A 88 -22.05 13.40 -0.48
N GLU A 89 -22.43 14.63 -0.83
CA GLU A 89 -22.23 15.15 -2.17
C GLU A 89 -20.75 15.24 -2.54
N TYR A 90 -20.42 14.78 -3.75
CA TYR A 90 -19.12 15.01 -4.36
C TYR A 90 -18.89 16.53 -4.55
N PRO A 91 -17.69 17.06 -4.26
CA PRO A 91 -16.43 16.37 -3.95
C PRO A 91 -16.16 16.08 -2.47
N ASN A 92 -17.10 16.30 -1.55
CA ASN A 92 -16.89 16.18 -0.11
C ASN A 92 -16.96 14.73 0.40
N VAL A 93 -16.15 13.84 -0.18
CA VAL A 93 -16.24 12.39 0.06
C VAL A 93 -15.72 11.97 1.44
N GLY A 94 -14.80 12.74 2.05
CA GLY A 94 -14.28 12.50 3.40
C GLY A 94 -15.17 12.96 4.56
N CYS A 95 -16.44 13.31 4.30
CA CYS A 95 -17.38 13.64 5.37
C CYS A 95 -17.76 12.39 6.19
N ASN A 96 -18.15 12.56 7.45
CA ASN A 96 -18.72 11.50 8.32
C ASN A 96 -17.87 10.23 8.51
N CYS A 97 -16.64 10.22 8.01
CA CYS A 97 -15.67 9.13 8.16
C CYS A 97 -14.36 9.71 8.68
N ARG A 98 -13.47 8.83 9.13
CA ARG A 98 -12.10 9.20 9.42
C ARG A 98 -11.45 9.82 8.18
N ASN A 99 -10.83 10.98 8.35
CA ASN A 99 -10.00 11.62 7.33
C ASN A 99 -8.54 11.71 7.82
N PRO A 100 -7.56 12.05 6.95
CA PRO A 100 -6.15 12.10 7.34
C PRO A 100 -5.84 13.13 8.43
N GLY A 101 -6.67 14.15 8.64
CA GLY A 101 -6.42 15.21 9.62
C GLY A 101 -5.19 16.08 9.34
N VAL A 102 -4.57 15.96 8.16
CA VAL A 102 -3.37 16.68 7.76
C VAL A 102 -3.57 17.37 6.40
N ALA A 103 -2.84 18.45 6.15
CA ALA A 103 -2.92 19.19 4.90
C ALA A 103 -2.31 18.39 3.71
N ILE A 104 -2.74 18.74 2.50
CA ILE A 104 -2.21 18.15 1.24
C ILE A 104 -0.67 18.23 1.21
N GLY A 105 -0.04 17.15 0.75
CA GLY A 105 1.42 17.06 0.65
C GLY A 105 2.12 16.57 1.93
N ASN A 106 1.37 16.33 3.02
CA ASN A 106 1.92 15.77 4.25
C ASN A 106 1.68 14.27 4.35
N ARG A 107 2.55 13.57 5.08
CA ARG A 107 2.36 12.16 5.41
C ARG A 107 1.08 12.02 6.26
N GLY A 108 0.20 11.12 5.85
CA GLY A 108 -0.99 10.79 6.63
C GLY A 108 -0.65 10.05 7.94
N PRO A 109 -1.57 10.04 8.91
CA PRO A 109 -1.40 9.30 10.16
C PRO A 109 -1.37 7.78 9.90
N ALA A 110 -0.91 7.02 10.88
CA ALA A 110 -0.96 5.55 10.83
C ALA A 110 -2.39 5.05 10.65
N PHE A 111 -2.56 3.97 9.89
CA PHE A 111 -3.84 3.33 9.62
C PHE A 111 -3.68 1.80 9.62
N PRO A 112 -4.76 1.05 9.92
CA PRO A 112 -4.68 -0.41 9.94
C PRO A 112 -4.57 -0.96 8.52
N VAL A 113 -3.72 -1.97 8.37
CA VAL A 113 -3.59 -2.78 7.15
C VAL A 113 -3.79 -4.23 7.56
N TYR A 114 -4.82 -4.85 7.03
CA TYR A 114 -5.08 -6.27 7.24
C TYR A 114 -4.36 -7.05 6.15
N TYR A 115 -3.72 -8.15 6.49
CA TYR A 115 -3.07 -8.97 5.49
C TYR A 115 -3.36 -10.46 5.67
N THR A 116 -3.33 -11.17 4.55
CA THR A 116 -3.21 -12.63 4.52
C THR A 116 -2.01 -13.00 3.67
N TYR A 117 -1.46 -14.18 3.89
CA TYR A 117 -0.37 -14.69 3.08
C TYR A 117 -0.59 -16.16 2.76
N GLN A 118 -0.07 -16.58 1.61
CA GLN A 118 -0.14 -17.97 1.16
C GLN A 118 1.09 -18.30 0.33
N ARG A 119 1.74 -19.43 0.64
CA ARG A 119 2.69 -20.05 -0.29
C ARG A 119 1.90 -20.74 -1.40
N CYS A 120 2.08 -20.26 -2.63
CA CYS A 120 1.37 -20.74 -3.82
C CYS A 120 2.18 -21.81 -4.57
N SER A 121 3.51 -21.73 -4.52
CA SER A 121 4.44 -22.71 -5.07
C SER A 121 5.78 -22.64 -4.32
N ASP A 122 6.79 -23.36 -4.78
CA ASP A 122 8.14 -23.26 -4.22
C ASP A 122 8.82 -21.93 -4.53
N THR A 123 8.33 -21.19 -5.53
CA THR A 123 8.92 -19.91 -5.96
C THR A 123 7.97 -18.73 -5.80
N GLU A 124 6.80 -18.93 -5.20
CA GLU A 124 5.77 -17.89 -5.10
C GLU A 124 5.08 -17.90 -3.74
N VAL A 125 5.10 -16.74 -3.09
CA VAL A 125 4.27 -16.39 -1.95
C VAL A 125 3.45 -15.16 -2.31
N ARG A 126 2.14 -15.22 -2.04
CA ARG A 126 1.25 -14.06 -2.17
C ARG A 126 0.97 -13.47 -0.81
N VAL A 127 1.12 -12.16 -0.70
CA VAL A 127 0.63 -11.38 0.43
C VAL A 127 -0.47 -10.46 -0.09
N VAL A 128 -1.66 -10.56 0.50
CA VAL A 128 -2.83 -9.74 0.12
C VAL A 128 -3.04 -8.71 1.22
N TYR A 129 -3.01 -7.43 0.85
CA TYR A 129 -3.26 -6.32 1.77
C TYR A 129 -4.68 -5.80 1.56
N ASN A 130 -5.39 -5.57 2.65
CA ASN A 130 -6.76 -5.08 2.66
C ASN A 130 -6.85 -3.84 3.54
N LEU A 131 -7.55 -2.83 3.03
CA LEU A 131 -7.86 -1.61 3.74
C LEU A 131 -9.36 -1.58 3.98
N PHE A 132 -9.77 -1.14 5.17
CA PHE A 132 -11.18 -0.93 5.48
C PHE A 132 -11.51 0.56 5.47
N TYR A 133 -12.64 0.89 4.85
CA TYR A 133 -13.21 2.24 4.83
C TYR A 133 -14.64 2.16 5.34
N GLU A 134 -15.06 3.15 6.12
CA GLU A 134 -16.43 3.23 6.67
C GLU A 134 -17.49 3.41 5.58
N LYS A 135 -17.07 3.81 4.38
CA LYS A 135 -17.91 3.92 3.19
C LYS A 135 -17.07 3.93 1.93
N ASP A 136 -17.77 3.69 0.84
CA ASP A 136 -17.31 3.91 -0.52
C ASP A 136 -18.35 4.79 -1.25
N GLY A 137 -17.88 5.65 -2.15
CA GLY A 137 -18.72 6.48 -2.99
C GLY A 137 -19.24 7.79 -2.39
N ALA A 138 -20.10 8.43 -3.16
CA ALA A 138 -20.65 9.76 -2.93
C ALA A 138 -21.96 9.95 -3.72
N THR A 139 -22.70 10.99 -3.38
CA THR A 139 -23.83 11.46 -4.19
C THR A 139 -23.33 12.43 -5.26
N PHE A 140 -23.66 12.18 -6.52
CA PHE A 140 -23.36 13.09 -7.64
C PHE A 140 -24.62 13.32 -8.47
N ALA A 141 -25.09 14.57 -8.54
CA ALA A 141 -26.30 14.93 -9.29
C ALA A 141 -27.52 14.05 -8.97
N GLY A 142 -27.70 13.67 -7.69
CA GLY A 142 -28.78 12.79 -7.22
C GLY A 142 -28.54 11.30 -7.41
N ILE A 143 -27.40 10.89 -7.96
CA ILE A 143 -26.99 9.48 -8.11
C ILE A 143 -26.12 9.08 -6.93
N GLN A 144 -26.50 8.04 -6.20
CA GLN A 144 -25.66 7.40 -5.19
C GLN A 144 -24.70 6.44 -5.87
N THR A 145 -23.41 6.53 -5.53
CA THR A 145 -22.34 5.68 -6.05
C THR A 145 -21.73 4.87 -4.91
N GLY A 146 -21.01 3.79 -5.20
CA GLY A 146 -20.40 2.96 -4.16
C GLY A 146 -21.31 1.83 -3.69
N HIS A 147 -20.92 1.20 -2.58
CA HIS A 147 -21.61 0.06 -1.99
C HIS A 147 -22.46 0.48 -0.79
N ASP A 148 -23.60 -0.18 -0.61
CA ASP A 148 -24.54 0.02 0.51
C ASP A 148 -24.09 -0.71 1.79
#